data_AF-B1FCD2-F1
#
_entry.id   AF-B1FCD2-F1
#
_cell.length_a   1.000
_cell.length_b   1.000
_cell.length_c   1.000
_cell.angle_alpha   90.00
_cell.angle_beta   90.00
_cell.angle_gamma   90.00
#
_symmetry.space_group_name_H-M   'P 1'
#
loop_
_entity.id
_entity.type
_entity.pdbx_description
1 polymer ?
#
loop_
_entity_poly.entity_id
_entity_poly.type
_entity_poly.pdbx_seq_one_letter_code
_entity_poly.pdbx_strand_id
1 'polypeptide(L)'
;MKFVAPSSGDLQYDTFYNGMQNMIGTIHWRTDGRTYDLSVSMPVPFVGPFTYRSEGRIDAFGVAPDRYVEKRGKRPEDIAIFNREIRQVVFTRTPNNAPLPDGVQDRFSMLMQLSGLVRGNPSAYKPGVTQQFFVIDNNSGETWPITVIGDEDVQTQTGIVRARHFMRLPRRAGDTRRIDMWLAPSLDWLPARLVQSEPNGAQIELLWHGRLAPPDAPADGTTPRATNAPASPPASTPAAVAPAAEPAQPAQPAPPADVQPSAPTGSPPASTPPAP
;
A
#
# COMPACT_ATOMS: atom_id res chain seq x y z
N MET A 1 10.74 5.20 -19.16
CA MET A 1 9.82 6.01 -18.35
C MET A 1 10.38 6.07 -16.93
N LYS A 2 10.32 7.22 -16.25
CA LYS A 2 10.81 7.32 -14.87
C LYS A 2 9.72 6.78 -13.95
N PHE A 3 9.99 5.70 -13.23
CA PHE A 3 9.13 5.22 -12.16
C PHE A 3 9.56 5.86 -10.83
N VAL A 4 8.60 6.37 -10.06
CA VAL A 4 8.84 6.83 -8.70
C VAL A 4 7.75 6.26 -7.81
N ALA A 5 8.09 5.31 -6.94
CA ALA A 5 7.12 4.62 -6.10
C ALA A 5 6.28 5.63 -5.26
N PRO A 6 4.97 5.38 -5.10
CA PRO A 6 4.17 6.13 -4.14
C PRO A 6 4.70 5.96 -2.72
N SER A 7 4.51 6.97 -1.88
CA SER A 7 4.88 6.90 -0.47
C SER A 7 4.11 5.77 0.23
N SER A 8 4.79 5.02 1.10
CA SER A 8 4.15 4.00 1.96
C SER A 8 3.01 4.63 2.78
N GLY A 9 1.89 3.93 2.91
CA GLY A 9 0.74 4.46 3.65
C GLY A 9 -0.43 3.49 3.76
N ASP A 10 -1.32 3.81 4.69
CA ASP A 10 -2.62 3.16 4.86
C ASP A 10 -3.69 4.04 4.23
N LEU A 11 -4.25 3.55 3.13
CA LEU A 11 -5.20 4.25 2.31
C LEU A 11 -6.58 3.69 2.61
N GLN A 12 -7.53 4.57 2.90
CA GLN A 12 -8.91 4.20 3.20
C GLN A 12 -9.82 4.68 2.08
N TYR A 13 -10.80 3.83 1.76
CA TYR A 13 -11.74 4.07 0.69
C TYR A 13 -13.17 3.78 1.14
N ASP A 14 -14.08 4.70 0.82
CA ASP A 14 -15.50 4.38 0.80
C ASP A 14 -15.72 3.36 -0.31
N THR A 15 -16.37 2.24 0.02
CA THR A 15 -16.59 1.16 -0.94
C THR A 15 -18.04 1.12 -1.36
N PHE A 16 -18.27 0.94 -2.65
CA PHE A 16 -19.60 0.81 -3.22
C PHE A 16 -19.68 -0.49 -4.01
N TYR A 17 -20.77 -1.24 -3.81
CA TYR A 17 -21.07 -2.43 -4.59
C TYR A 17 -22.43 -2.21 -5.27
N ASN A 18 -22.43 -2.17 -6.60
CA ASN A 18 -23.59 -1.80 -7.41
C ASN A 18 -24.25 -0.48 -6.94
N GLY A 19 -23.43 0.52 -6.59
CA GLY A 19 -23.86 1.83 -6.11
C GLY A 19 -24.28 1.88 -4.63
N MET A 20 -24.39 0.74 -3.94
CA MET A 20 -24.69 0.71 -2.51
C MET A 20 -23.40 0.84 -1.70
N GLN A 21 -23.32 1.85 -0.84
CA GLN A 21 -22.18 2.06 0.04
C GLN A 21 -22.06 0.96 1.10
N ASN A 22 -20.83 0.53 1.38
CA ASN A 22 -20.50 -0.50 2.35
C ASN A 22 -19.42 -0.01 3.32
N MET A 23 -18.94 -0.91 4.18
CA MET A 23 -17.86 -0.62 5.11
C MET A 23 -16.59 -0.15 4.37
N ILE A 24 -15.77 0.63 5.06
CA ILE A 24 -14.50 1.14 4.52
C ILE A 24 -13.60 -0.02 4.07
N GLY A 25 -13.04 0.14 2.87
CA GLY A 25 -12.00 -0.71 2.33
C GLY A 25 -10.63 -0.11 2.62
N THR A 26 -9.62 -0.97 2.71
CA THR A 26 -8.24 -0.55 3.01
C THR A 26 -7.29 -1.01 1.92
N ILE A 27 -6.32 -0.15 1.60
CA ILE A 27 -5.13 -0.51 0.85
C ILE A 27 -3.93 -0.16 1.74
N HIS A 28 -3.18 -1.17 2.12
CA HIS A 28 -1.90 -1.05 2.81
C HIS A 28 -0.81 -1.16 1.75
N TRP A 29 -0.10 -0.06 1.53
CA TRP A 29 1.06 -0.02 0.64
C TRP A 29 2.32 0.21 1.46
N ARG A 30 3.32 -0.64 1.28
CA ARG A 30 4.63 -0.54 1.95
C ARG A 30 5.73 -0.77 0.93
N THR A 31 6.75 0.07 0.94
CA THR A 31 7.95 -0.08 0.11
C THR A 31 9.15 0.63 0.74
N ASP A 32 10.32 0.03 0.56
CA ASP A 32 11.64 0.62 0.88
C ASP A 32 12.40 1.08 -0.39
N GLY A 33 11.72 1.08 -1.55
CA GLY A 33 12.30 1.37 -2.86
C GLY A 33 12.97 0.19 -3.55
N ARG A 34 13.12 -0.96 -2.88
CA ARG A 34 13.67 -2.22 -3.44
C ARG A 34 12.66 -3.36 -3.40
N THR A 35 11.89 -3.45 -2.33
CA THR A 35 10.80 -4.41 -2.14
C THR A 35 9.49 -3.68 -1.86
N TYR A 36 8.38 -4.39 -2.02
CA TYR A 36 7.08 -3.88 -1.67
C TYR A 36 6.15 -4.97 -1.12
N ASP A 37 5.21 -4.54 -0.29
CA ASP A 37 4.01 -5.30 0.11
C ASP A 37 2.79 -4.41 -0.14
N LEU A 38 1.82 -4.99 -0.84
CA LEU A 38 0.52 -4.40 -1.14
C LEU A 38 -0.56 -5.34 -0.63
N SER A 39 -1.36 -4.88 0.32
CA SER A 39 -2.49 -5.63 0.87
C SER A 39 -3.77 -4.82 0.71
N VAL A 40 -4.81 -5.42 0.13
CA VAL A 40 -6.09 -4.77 -0.17
C VAL A 40 -7.22 -5.56 0.49
N SER A 41 -8.15 -4.87 1.15
CA SER A 41 -9.35 -5.46 1.73
C SER A 41 -10.58 -4.65 1.36
N MET A 42 -11.56 -5.29 0.73
CA MET A 42 -12.80 -4.66 0.30
C MET A 42 -13.98 -5.42 0.88
N PRO A 43 -14.78 -4.80 1.75
CA PRO A 43 -16.03 -5.40 2.23
C PRO A 43 -17.04 -5.55 1.09
N VAL A 44 -17.50 -6.77 0.81
CA VAL A 44 -18.54 -7.05 -0.18
C VAL A 44 -19.76 -7.70 0.50
N PRO A 45 -20.96 -7.09 0.41
CA PRO A 45 -22.17 -7.62 1.01
C PRO A 45 -22.51 -9.03 0.54
N PHE A 46 -23.05 -9.85 1.45
CA PHE A 46 -23.56 -11.22 1.22
C PHE A 46 -22.53 -12.28 0.76
N VAL A 47 -21.39 -11.87 0.19
CA VAL A 47 -20.34 -12.78 -0.31
C VAL A 47 -19.16 -12.86 0.67
N GLY A 48 -18.95 -11.81 1.49
CA GLY A 48 -17.78 -11.67 2.36
C GLY A 48 -16.69 -10.81 1.71
N PRO A 49 -15.65 -10.40 2.46
CA PRO A 49 -14.65 -9.46 1.96
C PRO A 49 -13.85 -10.07 0.81
N PHE A 50 -13.44 -9.22 -0.13
CA PHE A 50 -12.43 -9.55 -1.12
C PHE A 50 -11.10 -9.03 -0.60
N THR A 51 -10.13 -9.94 -0.44
CA THR A 51 -8.78 -9.60 0.00
C THR A 51 -7.78 -9.98 -1.06
N TYR A 52 -6.84 -9.09 -1.33
CA TYR A 52 -5.79 -9.27 -2.31
C TYR A 52 -4.45 -8.93 -1.65
N ARG A 53 -3.41 -9.68 -1.97
CA ARG A 53 -2.06 -9.39 -1.53
C ARG A 53 -1.10 -9.54 -2.69
N SER A 54 -0.22 -8.58 -2.87
CA SER A 54 0.85 -8.61 -3.86
C SER A 54 2.15 -8.23 -3.16
N GLU A 55 3.17 -9.04 -3.33
CA GLU A 55 4.50 -8.79 -2.78
C GLU A 55 5.55 -9.07 -3.85
N GLY A 56 6.66 -8.35 -3.76
CA GLY A 56 7.76 -8.51 -4.69
C GLY A 56 8.77 -7.39 -4.59
N ARG A 57 9.33 -7.03 -5.75
CA ARG A 57 10.42 -6.07 -5.84
C ARG A 57 10.09 -4.86 -6.70
N ILE A 58 10.95 -3.86 -6.62
CA ILE A 58 10.97 -2.72 -7.52
C ILE A 58 12.22 -2.85 -8.39
N ASP A 59 12.03 -2.91 -9.71
CA ASP A 59 13.11 -3.02 -10.68
C ASP A 59 13.12 -1.84 -11.66
N ALA A 60 13.90 -1.95 -12.74
CA ALA A 60 14.04 -0.92 -13.76
C ALA A 60 12.72 -0.54 -14.46
N PHE A 61 11.71 -1.43 -14.42
CA PHE A 61 10.38 -1.22 -14.98
C PHE A 61 9.36 -0.75 -13.94
N GLY A 62 9.70 -0.77 -12.65
CA GLY A 62 8.84 -0.36 -11.54
C GLY A 62 8.44 -1.52 -10.65
N VAL A 63 7.18 -1.58 -10.23
CA VAL A 63 6.63 -2.68 -9.42
C VAL A 63 6.76 -3.99 -10.20
N ALA A 64 7.29 -5.01 -9.54
CA ALA A 64 7.62 -6.29 -10.16
C ALA A 64 7.19 -7.41 -9.20
N PRO A 65 5.95 -7.94 -9.30
CA PRO A 65 5.42 -8.94 -8.40
C PRO A 65 6.24 -10.23 -8.41
N ASP A 66 6.40 -10.84 -7.24
CA ASP A 66 6.92 -12.20 -7.05
C ASP A 66 5.78 -13.16 -6.68
N ARG A 67 4.79 -12.68 -5.92
CA ARG A 67 3.62 -13.45 -5.48
C ARG A 67 2.37 -12.57 -5.42
N TYR A 68 1.27 -13.10 -5.96
CA TYR A 68 -0.06 -12.51 -5.85
C TYR A 68 -1.01 -13.53 -5.21
N VAL A 69 -1.84 -13.08 -4.27
CA VAL A 69 -2.84 -13.87 -3.56
C VAL A 69 -4.18 -13.17 -3.66
N GLU A 70 -5.22 -13.93 -3.97
CA GLU A 70 -6.59 -13.44 -4.10
C GLU A 70 -7.54 -14.35 -3.30
N LYS A 71 -8.38 -13.74 -2.47
CA LYS A 71 -9.44 -14.44 -1.74
C LYS A 71 -10.74 -13.67 -1.89
N ARG A 72 -11.74 -14.32 -2.51
CA ARG A 72 -13.06 -13.72 -2.70
C ARG A 72 -14.09 -14.35 -1.78
N GLY A 73 -14.46 -13.62 -0.72
CA GLY A 73 -15.46 -14.07 0.23
C GLY A 73 -15.01 -15.32 0.97
N LYS A 74 -15.86 -16.36 0.96
CA LYS A 74 -15.56 -17.65 1.61
C LYS A 74 -14.79 -18.64 0.75
N ARG A 75 -14.42 -18.27 -0.49
CA ARG A 75 -13.66 -19.16 -1.37
C ARG A 75 -12.22 -19.35 -0.86
N PRO A 76 -11.58 -20.49 -1.17
CA PRO A 76 -10.15 -20.67 -0.95
C PRO A 76 -9.31 -19.58 -1.63
N GLU A 77 -8.07 -19.43 -1.17
CA GLU A 77 -7.13 -18.48 -1.75
C GLU A 77 -6.58 -19.00 -3.08
N ASP A 78 -6.63 -18.16 -4.11
CA ASP A 78 -5.94 -18.38 -5.37
C ASP A 78 -4.59 -17.65 -5.32
N ILE A 79 -3.55 -18.30 -5.81
CA ILE A 79 -2.18 -17.77 -5.78
C ILE A 79 -1.61 -17.81 -7.19
N ALA A 80 -0.95 -16.73 -7.60
CA ALA A 80 -0.09 -16.66 -8.77
C ALA A 80 1.37 -16.42 -8.33
N ILE A 81 2.30 -17.26 -8.78
CA ILE A 81 3.73 -17.15 -8.48
C ILE A 81 4.48 -16.73 -9.74
N PHE A 82 5.22 -15.64 -9.66
CA PHE A 82 5.95 -15.04 -10.77
C PHE A 82 7.39 -15.56 -10.77
N ASN A 83 7.60 -16.75 -11.34
CA ASN A 83 8.90 -17.39 -11.36
C ASN A 83 9.77 -16.83 -12.50
N ARG A 84 10.72 -15.99 -12.14
CA ARG A 84 11.64 -15.34 -13.08
C ARG A 84 12.80 -16.21 -13.55
N GLU A 85 13.14 -17.29 -12.85
CA GLU A 85 14.17 -18.24 -13.29
C GLU A 85 13.71 -18.95 -14.56
N ILE A 86 12.44 -19.39 -14.59
CA ILE A 86 11.83 -20.05 -15.75
C ILE A 86 11.02 -19.10 -16.64
N ARG A 87 10.94 -17.80 -16.29
CA ARG A 87 10.17 -16.75 -16.98
C ARG A 87 8.70 -17.11 -17.20
N GLN A 88 8.06 -17.69 -16.18
CA GLN A 88 6.65 -18.05 -16.20
C GLN A 88 5.94 -17.68 -14.91
N VAL A 89 4.64 -17.42 -15.04
CA VAL A 89 3.71 -17.32 -13.92
C VAL A 89 2.93 -18.62 -13.81
N VAL A 90 2.90 -19.20 -12.61
CA VAL A 90 2.16 -20.43 -12.32
C VAL A 90 1.02 -20.15 -11.34
N PHE A 91 -0.08 -20.90 -11.47
CA PHE A 91 -1.31 -20.68 -10.71
C PHE A 91 -1.63 -21.87 -9.81
N THR A 92 -2.22 -21.63 -8.64
CA THR A 92 -2.78 -22.71 -7.81
C THR A 92 -4.18 -23.14 -8.25
N ARG A 93 -4.94 -22.23 -8.87
CA ARG A 93 -6.32 -22.49 -9.31
C ARG A 93 -6.42 -23.44 -10.51
N THR A 94 -5.41 -23.44 -11.37
CA THR A 94 -5.39 -24.20 -12.62
C THR A 94 -3.97 -24.67 -12.93
N PRO A 95 -3.77 -25.78 -13.66
CA PRO A 95 -2.44 -26.23 -14.08
C PRO A 95 -1.82 -25.36 -15.19
N ASN A 96 -2.47 -24.26 -15.58
CA ASN A 96 -1.99 -23.36 -16.61
C ASN A 96 -0.74 -22.59 -16.17
N ASN A 97 -0.05 -22.02 -17.15
CA ASN A 97 0.99 -21.03 -16.95
C ASN A 97 0.75 -19.80 -17.86
N ALA A 98 1.43 -18.72 -17.55
CA ALA A 98 1.48 -17.51 -18.38
C ALA A 98 2.94 -17.07 -18.57
N PRO A 99 3.28 -16.39 -19.67
CA PRO A 99 4.62 -15.84 -19.86
C PRO A 99 4.90 -14.73 -18.83
N LEU A 100 6.17 -14.60 -18.43
CA LEU A 100 6.64 -13.52 -17.55
C LEU A 100 7.68 -12.66 -18.27
N PRO A 101 7.29 -11.81 -19.24
CA PRO A 101 8.17 -10.75 -19.74
C PRO A 101 8.51 -9.74 -18.62
N ASP A 102 9.34 -8.76 -18.94
CA ASP A 102 9.61 -7.68 -18.00
C ASP A 102 8.39 -6.76 -17.83
N GLY A 103 8.24 -6.18 -16.63
CA GLY A 103 7.17 -5.23 -16.32
C GLY A 103 5.76 -5.83 -16.16
N VAL A 104 5.63 -7.15 -16.05
CA VAL A 104 4.35 -7.81 -15.77
C VAL A 104 3.82 -7.41 -14.40
N GLN A 105 2.52 -7.17 -14.32
CA GLN A 105 1.81 -6.78 -13.11
C GLN A 105 0.78 -7.85 -12.72
N ASP A 106 0.31 -7.79 -11.48
CA ASP A 106 -1.00 -8.33 -11.10
C ASP A 106 -2.05 -7.21 -11.09
N ARG A 107 -3.31 -7.58 -10.82
CA ARG A 107 -4.47 -6.68 -10.91
C ARG A 107 -4.37 -5.45 -10.02
N PHE A 108 -3.78 -5.59 -8.83
CA PHE A 108 -3.70 -4.52 -7.85
C PHE A 108 -2.34 -3.82 -7.86
N SER A 109 -1.24 -4.54 -8.11
CA SER A 109 0.06 -3.90 -8.31
C SER A 109 0.06 -2.96 -9.52
N MET A 110 -0.73 -3.25 -10.56
CA MET A 110 -0.91 -2.36 -11.70
C MET A 110 -1.36 -0.94 -11.29
N LEU A 111 -2.19 -0.81 -10.24
CA LEU A 111 -2.61 0.49 -9.72
C LEU A 111 -1.42 1.29 -9.19
N MET A 112 -0.59 0.66 -8.35
CA MET A 112 0.60 1.28 -7.78
C MET A 112 1.68 1.55 -8.84
N GLN A 113 1.78 0.66 -9.82
CA GLN A 113 2.64 0.82 -10.99
C GLN A 113 2.24 2.06 -11.79
N LEU A 114 0.95 2.20 -12.15
CA LEU A 114 0.45 3.35 -12.89
C LEU A 114 0.66 4.64 -12.10
N SER A 115 0.30 4.65 -10.81
CA SER A 115 0.58 5.77 -9.90
C SER A 115 2.04 6.19 -9.92
N GLY A 116 2.97 5.23 -9.77
CA GLY A 116 4.40 5.56 -9.74
C GLY A 116 4.98 6.01 -11.08
N LEU A 117 4.48 5.48 -12.20
CA LEU A 117 4.87 5.96 -13.53
C LEU A 117 4.37 7.38 -13.81
N VAL A 118 3.10 7.66 -13.48
CA VAL A 118 2.52 9.00 -13.66
C VAL A 118 3.22 10.00 -12.75
N ARG A 119 3.46 9.64 -11.49
CA ARG A 119 4.24 10.46 -10.55
C ARG A 119 5.63 10.80 -11.06
N GLY A 120 6.31 9.85 -11.69
CA GLY A 120 7.67 10.05 -12.19
C GLY A 120 7.78 10.90 -13.46
N ASN A 121 6.72 10.96 -14.28
CA ASN A 121 6.64 11.88 -15.41
C ASN A 121 5.19 12.25 -15.78
N PRO A 122 4.54 13.16 -15.04
CA PRO A 122 3.13 13.50 -15.27
C PRO A 122 2.86 14.07 -16.67
N SER A 123 3.85 14.75 -17.26
CA SER A 123 3.73 15.41 -18.56
C SER A 123 3.62 14.43 -19.74
N ALA A 124 4.03 13.16 -19.56
CA ALA A 124 3.92 12.12 -20.58
C ALA A 124 2.50 11.56 -20.72
N TYR A 125 1.65 11.72 -19.71
CA TYR A 125 0.31 11.15 -19.66
C TYR A 125 -0.74 12.16 -20.10
N LYS A 126 -0.69 12.53 -21.38
CA LYS A 126 -1.68 13.43 -22.00
C LYS A 126 -2.91 12.65 -22.48
N PRO A 127 -4.09 13.29 -22.58
CA PRO A 127 -5.29 12.65 -23.14
C PRO A 127 -5.00 11.93 -24.46
N GLY A 128 -5.54 10.71 -24.60
CA GLY A 128 -5.34 9.84 -25.76
C GLY A 128 -4.05 8.99 -25.74
N VAL A 129 -3.12 9.22 -24.80
CA VAL A 129 -1.96 8.34 -24.63
C VAL A 129 -2.40 7.00 -24.05
N THR A 130 -2.01 5.90 -24.69
CA THR A 130 -2.29 4.53 -24.25
C THR A 130 -1.00 3.82 -23.86
N GLN A 131 -0.99 3.24 -22.67
CA GLN A 131 0.08 2.37 -22.18
C GLN A 131 -0.43 0.93 -22.08
N GLN A 132 0.37 -0.03 -22.49
CA GLN A 132 0.05 -1.45 -22.36
C GLN A 132 0.72 -2.05 -21.13
N PHE A 133 -0.02 -2.85 -20.38
CA PHE A 133 0.46 -3.61 -19.23
C PHE A 133 0.08 -5.07 -19.42
N PHE A 134 1.01 -6.00 -19.27
CA PHE A 134 0.64 -7.41 -19.17
C PHE A 134 0.27 -7.70 -17.71
N VAL A 135 -1.01 -8.03 -17.48
CA VAL A 135 -1.60 -8.17 -16.15
C VAL A 135 -2.03 -9.61 -15.93
N ILE A 136 -1.59 -10.18 -14.82
CA ILE A 136 -1.94 -11.51 -14.34
C ILE A 136 -3.21 -11.43 -13.49
N ASP A 137 -4.21 -12.23 -13.85
CA ASP A 137 -5.38 -12.57 -13.04
C ASP A 137 -5.15 -13.92 -12.33
N ASN A 138 -6.13 -14.46 -11.61
CA ASN A 138 -6.00 -15.70 -10.85
C ASN A 138 -5.94 -17.01 -11.66
N ASN A 139 -5.89 -16.98 -13.00
CA ASN A 139 -5.63 -18.18 -13.85
C ASN A 139 -5.00 -17.90 -15.21
N SER A 140 -4.73 -16.63 -15.55
CA SER A 140 -4.34 -16.23 -16.90
C SER A 140 -3.66 -14.87 -16.88
N GLY A 141 -2.97 -14.55 -17.97
CA GLY A 141 -2.36 -13.24 -18.20
C GLY A 141 -3.00 -12.54 -19.40
N GLU A 142 -3.18 -11.23 -19.28
CA GLU A 142 -3.85 -10.42 -20.28
C GLU A 142 -3.18 -9.06 -20.45
N THR A 143 -2.96 -8.63 -21.69
CA THR A 143 -2.52 -7.25 -21.96
C THR A 143 -3.68 -6.28 -21.76
N TRP A 144 -3.53 -5.31 -20.87
CA TRP A 144 -4.49 -4.24 -20.60
C TRP A 144 -4.01 -2.93 -21.25
N PRO A 145 -4.72 -2.40 -22.26
CA PRO A 145 -4.48 -1.07 -22.79
C PRO A 145 -5.13 -0.02 -21.88
N ILE A 146 -4.31 0.71 -21.14
CA ILE A 146 -4.76 1.79 -20.24
C ILE A 146 -4.57 3.12 -20.96
N THR A 147 -5.65 3.83 -21.19
CA THR A 147 -5.66 5.11 -21.93
C THR A 147 -5.97 6.26 -21.01
N VAL A 148 -5.24 7.36 -21.16
CA VAL A 148 -5.56 8.62 -20.50
C VAL A 148 -6.79 9.22 -21.17
N ILE A 149 -7.85 9.44 -20.41
CA ILE A 149 -9.09 10.05 -20.90
C ILE A 149 -9.01 11.57 -20.80
N GLY A 150 -8.62 12.07 -19.63
CA GLY A 150 -8.56 13.49 -19.37
C GLY A 150 -8.45 13.77 -17.89
N ASP A 151 -8.38 15.05 -17.53
CA ASP A 151 -8.47 15.45 -16.13
C ASP A 151 -9.96 15.72 -15.81
N GLU A 152 -10.46 15.15 -14.71
CA GLU A 152 -11.85 15.19 -14.24
C GLU A 152 -11.93 15.57 -12.76
N ASP A 153 -13.07 16.13 -12.36
CA ASP A 153 -13.34 16.45 -10.95
C ASP A 153 -14.03 15.26 -10.29
N VAL A 154 -13.43 14.75 -9.22
CA VAL A 154 -13.96 13.62 -8.46
C VAL A 154 -14.56 14.15 -7.16
N GLN A 155 -15.86 13.97 -6.99
CA GLN A 155 -16.55 14.27 -5.73
C GLN A 155 -16.29 13.15 -4.72
N THR A 156 -15.56 13.44 -3.65
CA THR A 156 -15.39 12.57 -2.48
C THR A 156 -16.30 13.05 -1.33
N GLN A 157 -16.35 12.27 -0.25
CA GLN A 157 -17.06 12.69 0.96
C GLN A 157 -16.40 13.90 1.66
N THR A 158 -15.10 14.09 1.42
CA THR A 158 -14.27 15.14 2.04
C THR A 158 -14.06 16.36 1.16
N GLY A 159 -14.57 16.36 -0.09
CA GLY A 159 -14.54 17.49 -1.00
C GLY A 159 -14.41 17.08 -2.46
N ILE A 160 -14.08 18.04 -3.33
CA ILE A 160 -13.79 17.76 -4.74
C ILE A 160 -12.28 17.65 -4.92
N VAL A 161 -11.83 16.62 -5.64
CA VAL A 161 -10.42 16.46 -6.02
C VAL A 161 -10.28 16.39 -7.54
N ARG A 162 -9.40 17.24 -8.08
CA ARG A 162 -9.01 17.18 -9.50
C ARG A 162 -8.12 15.96 -9.73
N ALA A 163 -8.50 15.08 -10.64
CA ALA A 163 -7.78 13.84 -10.89
C ALA A 163 -7.69 13.52 -12.38
N ARG A 164 -6.62 12.84 -12.79
CA ARG A 164 -6.48 12.33 -14.15
C ARG A 164 -7.17 10.98 -14.27
N HIS A 165 -8.12 10.89 -15.17
CA HIS A 165 -8.87 9.69 -15.48
C HIS A 165 -8.12 8.82 -16.51
N PHE A 166 -7.96 7.55 -16.15
CA PHE A 166 -7.42 6.47 -16.96
C PHE A 166 -8.44 5.37 -17.10
N MET A 167 -8.53 4.78 -18.29
CA MET A 167 -9.52 3.76 -18.58
C MET A 167 -8.88 2.58 -19.31
N ARG A 168 -9.20 1.36 -18.88
CA ARG A 168 -8.90 0.15 -19.64
C ARG A 168 -9.84 0.08 -20.84
N LEU A 169 -9.29 0.12 -22.05
CA LEU A 169 -10.08 -0.04 -23.27
C LEU A 169 -10.45 -1.52 -23.51
N PRO A 170 -11.64 -1.81 -24.07
CA PRO A 170 -11.99 -3.13 -24.56
C PRO A 170 -11.01 -3.58 -25.64
N ARG A 171 -10.59 -4.84 -25.59
CA ARG A 171 -9.59 -5.38 -26.53
C ARG A 171 -10.20 -6.04 -27.76
N ARG A 172 -11.45 -6.50 -27.62
CA ARG A 172 -12.20 -7.26 -28.63
C ARG A 172 -13.69 -7.11 -28.38
N ALA A 173 -14.50 -7.43 -29.39
CA ALA A 173 -15.94 -7.57 -29.22
C ALA A 173 -16.24 -8.55 -28.06
N GLY A 174 -17.09 -8.13 -27.12
CA GLY A 174 -17.43 -8.92 -25.92
C GLY A 174 -16.49 -8.75 -24.72
N ASP A 175 -15.41 -7.94 -24.81
CA ASP A 175 -14.62 -7.55 -23.63
C ASP A 175 -15.37 -6.46 -22.85
N THR A 176 -16.27 -6.91 -21.96
CA THR A 176 -17.16 -6.04 -21.17
C THR A 176 -16.59 -5.65 -19.82
N ARG A 177 -15.43 -6.19 -19.40
CA ARG A 177 -14.77 -5.76 -18.17
C ARG A 177 -14.24 -4.34 -18.37
N ARG A 178 -14.63 -3.44 -17.47
CA ARG A 178 -14.18 -2.04 -17.46
C ARG A 178 -13.43 -1.74 -16.18
N ILE A 179 -12.36 -0.96 -16.30
CA ILE A 179 -11.56 -0.51 -15.17
C ILE A 179 -11.25 0.96 -15.43
N ASP A 180 -11.73 1.81 -14.55
CA ASP A 180 -11.59 3.24 -14.61
C ASP A 180 -10.89 3.70 -13.33
N MET A 181 -9.85 4.52 -13.47
CA MET A 181 -8.94 4.93 -12.41
C MET A 181 -8.74 6.42 -12.47
N TRP A 182 -8.94 7.12 -11.36
CA TRP A 182 -8.67 8.55 -11.25
C TRP A 182 -7.50 8.76 -10.30
N LEU A 183 -6.39 9.29 -10.82
CA LEU A 183 -5.17 9.55 -10.04
C LEU A 183 -5.02 11.06 -9.79
N ALA A 184 -4.94 11.48 -8.53
CA ALA A 184 -4.96 12.90 -8.19
C ALA A 184 -3.56 13.44 -7.87
N PRO A 185 -3.11 14.54 -8.50
CA PRO A 185 -1.83 15.18 -8.16
C PRO A 185 -1.75 15.60 -6.69
N SER A 186 -2.85 16.10 -6.11
CA SER A 186 -2.93 16.52 -4.70
C SER A 186 -2.88 15.35 -3.71
N LEU A 187 -3.06 14.11 -4.19
CA LEU A 187 -2.86 12.88 -3.44
C LEU A 187 -1.53 12.19 -3.82
N ASP A 188 -0.55 12.94 -4.33
CA ASP A 188 0.73 12.39 -4.81
C ASP A 188 0.56 11.31 -5.88
N TRP A 189 -0.45 11.49 -6.75
CA TRP A 189 -0.87 10.55 -7.80
C TRP A 189 -1.42 9.21 -7.32
N LEU A 190 -1.84 9.11 -6.05
CA LEU A 190 -2.61 7.98 -5.56
C LEU A 190 -4.02 7.93 -6.17
N PRO A 191 -4.67 6.75 -6.19
CA PRO A 191 -6.04 6.62 -6.67
C PRO A 191 -7.01 7.41 -5.77
N ALA A 192 -7.66 8.42 -6.37
CA ALA A 192 -8.79 9.14 -5.79
C ALA A 192 -10.10 8.37 -5.97
N ARG A 193 -10.22 7.64 -7.09
CA ARG A 193 -11.37 6.80 -7.42
C ARG A 193 -10.92 5.60 -8.25
N LEU A 194 -11.54 4.45 -8.01
CA LEU A 194 -11.41 3.24 -8.84
C LEU A 194 -12.81 2.70 -9.08
N VAL A 195 -13.17 2.43 -10.33
CA VAL A 195 -14.41 1.75 -10.69
C VAL A 195 -14.08 0.53 -11.52
N GLN A 196 -14.58 -0.62 -11.11
CA GLN A 196 -14.44 -1.88 -11.82
C GLN A 196 -15.81 -2.45 -12.12
N SER A 197 -16.12 -2.62 -13.40
CA SER A 197 -17.33 -3.32 -13.85
C SER A 197 -16.95 -4.68 -14.43
N GLU A 198 -17.62 -5.71 -13.94
CA GLU A 198 -17.43 -7.10 -14.35
C GLU A 198 -18.42 -7.51 -15.45
N PRO A 199 -18.12 -8.55 -16.25
CA PRO A 199 -19.00 -9.01 -17.33
C PRO A 199 -20.40 -9.43 -16.88
N ASN A 200 -20.56 -9.81 -15.62
CA ASN A 200 -21.86 -10.16 -15.03
C ASN A 200 -22.68 -8.94 -14.59
N GLY A 201 -22.20 -7.72 -14.87
CA GLY A 201 -22.84 -6.46 -14.50
C GLY A 201 -22.54 -5.97 -13.08
N ALA A 202 -21.82 -6.76 -12.26
CA ALA A 202 -21.41 -6.30 -10.95
C ALA A 202 -20.41 -5.15 -11.06
N GLN A 203 -20.56 -4.13 -10.23
CA GLN A 203 -19.67 -2.99 -10.14
C GLN A 203 -19.14 -2.85 -8.73
N ILE A 204 -17.82 -2.69 -8.62
CA ILE A 204 -17.13 -2.30 -7.39
C ILE A 204 -16.55 -0.92 -7.61
N GLU A 205 -16.78 -0.02 -6.68
CA GLU A 205 -16.18 1.31 -6.67
C GLU A 205 -15.47 1.56 -5.33
N LEU A 206 -14.29 2.16 -5.41
CA LEU A 206 -13.53 2.68 -4.29
C LEU A 206 -13.39 4.18 -4.48
N LEU A 207 -13.76 4.95 -3.46
CA LEU A 207 -13.67 6.40 -3.47
C LEU A 207 -12.83 6.84 -2.27
N TRP A 208 -11.88 7.75 -2.50
CA TRP A 208 -10.96 8.20 -1.45
C TRP A 208 -11.71 8.72 -0.23
N HIS A 209 -11.43 8.12 0.93
CA HIS A 209 -12.06 8.48 2.20
C HIS A 209 -11.26 9.56 2.96
N GLY A 210 -9.95 9.63 2.74
CA GLY A 210 -9.05 10.47 3.53
C GLY A 210 -9.27 11.97 3.38
N ARG A 211 -8.57 12.74 4.22
CA ARG A 211 -8.55 14.21 4.13
C ARG A 211 -7.89 14.64 2.81
N LEU A 212 -8.49 15.63 2.16
CA LEU A 212 -7.86 16.32 1.03
C LEU A 212 -6.98 17.46 1.56
N ALA A 213 -5.78 17.59 1.01
CA ALA A 213 -4.98 18.81 1.22
C ALA A 213 -5.71 19.99 0.55
N PRO A 214 -5.66 21.20 1.15
CA PRO A 214 -6.13 22.40 0.48
C PRO A 214 -5.42 22.57 -0.88
N PRO A 215 -6.09 23.12 -1.91
CA PRO A 215 -5.55 23.24 -3.27
C PRO A 215 -4.16 23.87 -3.38
N ASP A 216 -3.76 24.69 -2.40
CA ASP A 216 -2.52 25.49 -2.41
C ASP A 216 -1.51 25.14 -1.29
N ALA A 217 -1.64 23.98 -0.64
CA ALA A 217 -0.62 23.55 0.33
C ALA A 217 0.63 23.05 -0.41
N PRO A 218 1.84 23.62 -0.18
CA PRO A 218 3.06 23.07 -0.75
C PRO A 218 3.29 21.64 -0.24
N ALA A 219 3.72 20.76 -1.14
CA ALA A 219 4.05 19.37 -0.83
C ALA A 219 5.39 19.28 -0.07
N ASP A 220 5.44 19.82 1.15
CA ASP A 220 6.64 19.80 1.99
C ASP A 220 6.58 18.64 2.99
N GLY A 221 7.09 17.50 2.54
CA GLY A 221 7.52 16.39 3.40
C GLY A 221 9.03 16.45 3.63
N THR A 222 9.54 17.54 4.21
CA THR A 222 10.89 17.58 4.79
C THR A 222 10.84 18.49 6.00
N THR A 223 10.67 17.91 7.19
CA THR A 223 10.86 18.60 8.46
C THR A 223 12.34 18.98 8.60
N PRO A 224 12.71 20.27 8.63
CA PRO A 224 14.04 20.65 9.06
C PRO A 224 14.08 20.46 10.58
N ARG A 225 15.01 19.61 11.03
CA ARG A 225 15.38 19.47 12.44
C ARG A 225 15.82 20.85 12.96
N ALA A 226 14.95 21.54 13.67
CA ALA A 226 15.31 22.74 14.41
C ALA A 226 16.29 22.35 15.53
N THR A 227 17.56 22.69 15.35
CA THR A 227 18.56 22.70 16.41
C THR A 227 18.27 23.87 17.34
N ASN A 228 17.59 23.61 18.45
CA ASN A 228 17.47 24.57 19.54
C ASN A 228 18.80 24.59 20.33
N ALA A 229 19.64 25.58 20.04
CA ALA A 229 20.67 26.05 20.97
C ALA A 229 20.05 27.18 21.82
N PRO A 230 20.15 27.15 23.16
CA PRO A 230 19.62 28.24 23.98
C PRO A 230 20.58 29.44 23.93
N ALA A 231 20.06 30.59 23.50
CA ALA A 231 20.73 31.87 23.60
C ALA A 231 20.73 32.37 25.06
N SER A 232 21.88 32.90 25.48
CA SER A 232 22.14 33.47 26.81
C SER A 232 21.27 34.71 27.11
N PRO A 233 20.88 34.96 28.37
CA PRO A 233 20.16 36.18 28.76
C PRO A 233 21.13 37.35 29.02
N PRO A 234 20.69 38.62 28.89
CA PRO A 234 21.50 39.77 29.26
C PRO A 234 21.45 40.04 30.78
N ALA A 235 22.54 40.65 31.24
CA ALA A 235 22.87 40.91 32.64
C ALA A 235 22.08 42.06 33.28
N SER A 236 21.75 41.90 34.57
CA SER A 236 21.42 42.96 35.52
C SER A 236 22.20 42.73 36.82
N THR A 237 22.92 43.76 37.29
CA THR A 237 23.79 43.78 38.49
C THR A 237 23.02 44.30 39.74
N PRO A 238 23.58 44.34 40.99
CA PRO A 238 22.97 43.66 42.14
C PRO A 238 22.73 44.54 43.40
N ALA A 239 22.01 43.99 44.40
CA ALA A 239 22.06 44.42 45.81
C ALA A 239 21.67 43.22 46.71
N ALA A 240 22.60 42.62 47.47
CA ALA A 240 22.85 42.80 48.92
C ALA A 240 21.64 42.34 49.80
N VAL A 241 21.70 41.43 50.80
CA VAL A 241 22.68 41.12 51.87
C VAL A 241 22.44 39.67 52.40
N ALA A 242 23.51 39.02 52.92
CA ALA A 242 23.61 37.67 53.54
C ALA A 242 23.14 37.66 55.05
N PRO A 243 23.32 36.61 55.93
CA PRO A 243 24.19 35.42 55.81
C PRO A 243 23.78 34.06 56.46
N ALA A 244 24.63 33.06 56.15
CA ALA A 244 25.17 31.96 56.98
C ALA A 244 24.34 30.73 57.39
N ALA A 245 24.74 29.56 56.85
CA ALA A 245 25.31 28.45 57.63
C ALA A 245 26.11 27.48 56.71
N GLU A 246 27.22 26.99 57.25
CA GLU A 246 28.32 26.20 56.63
C GLU A 246 28.05 24.66 56.62
N PRO A 247 28.97 23.76 56.21
CA PRO A 247 28.68 22.71 55.22
C PRO A 247 28.75 21.28 55.80
N ALA A 248 28.21 20.30 55.06
CA ALA A 248 28.58 18.89 55.24
C ALA A 248 28.80 18.23 53.87
N GLN A 249 30.04 17.80 53.65
CA GLN A 249 30.51 16.98 52.52
C GLN A 249 30.54 15.49 52.97
N PRO A 250 30.93 14.53 52.11
CA PRO A 250 30.04 13.62 51.38
C PRO A 250 30.11 12.16 51.89
N ALA A 251 29.12 11.33 51.54
CA ALA A 251 29.25 9.86 51.63
C ALA A 251 29.15 9.23 50.24
N GLN A 252 30.23 8.59 49.82
CA GLN A 252 30.36 7.75 48.63
C GLN A 252 29.95 6.28 48.92
N PRO A 253 29.79 5.43 47.88
CA PRO A 253 28.84 4.31 47.84
C PRO A 253 29.44 2.93 48.18
N ALA A 254 28.57 1.92 48.33
CA ALA A 254 28.92 0.51 48.49
C ALA A 254 27.92 -0.41 47.72
N PRO A 255 28.23 -1.70 47.45
CA PRO A 255 28.30 -2.29 46.09
C PRO A 255 27.18 -3.31 45.77
N PRO A 256 27.15 -3.90 44.55
CA PRO A 256 26.15 -4.91 44.17
C PRO A 256 26.51 -6.31 44.70
N ALA A 257 25.50 -7.16 44.89
CA ALA A 257 25.66 -8.57 45.26
C ALA A 257 25.29 -9.50 44.09
N ASP A 258 26.12 -10.53 43.92
CA ASP A 258 26.20 -11.50 42.84
C ASP A 258 25.14 -12.63 42.84
N VAL A 259 24.81 -13.06 41.60
CA VAL A 259 24.64 -14.42 41.01
C VAL A 259 24.72 -15.65 41.95
N GLN A 260 23.82 -16.68 41.87
CA GLN A 260 23.95 -17.93 41.06
C GLN A 260 22.80 -18.97 41.30
N PRO A 261 22.70 -20.08 40.50
CA PRO A 261 21.45 -20.67 39.99
C PRO A 261 21.14 -22.11 40.48
N SER A 262 19.97 -22.65 40.08
CA SER A 262 19.67 -24.10 40.13
C SER A 262 18.91 -24.58 38.88
N ALA A 263 19.36 -25.71 38.31
CA ALA A 263 18.77 -26.44 37.17
C ALA A 263 18.28 -27.86 37.62
N PRO A 264 17.99 -28.85 36.74
CA PRO A 264 16.63 -29.32 36.42
C PRO A 264 16.37 -30.83 36.70
N THR A 265 15.11 -31.28 36.61
CA THR A 265 14.66 -32.70 36.51
C THR A 265 13.26 -32.70 35.86
N GLY A 266 12.75 -33.64 35.05
CA GLY A 266 13.12 -34.93 34.47
C GLY A 266 11.86 -35.49 33.75
N SER A 267 12.00 -36.44 32.82
CA SER A 267 10.92 -37.21 32.13
C SER A 267 11.46 -38.61 31.79
N PRO A 268 10.70 -39.63 31.30
CA PRO A 268 9.29 -40.09 31.48
C PRO A 268 9.27 -41.58 31.99
N PRO A 269 8.19 -42.41 31.86
CA PRO A 269 7.93 -43.19 30.61
C PRO A 269 6.43 -43.58 30.33
N ALA A 270 6.24 -44.37 29.27
CA ALA A 270 5.00 -44.73 28.54
C ALA A 270 4.17 -45.93 29.09
N SER A 271 2.90 -46.08 28.63
CA SER A 271 2.27 -47.30 28.00
C SER A 271 0.73 -47.41 28.20
N THR A 272 0.03 -47.86 27.13
CA THR A 272 -1.42 -48.10 26.81
C THR A 272 -2.08 -49.29 27.58
N PRO A 273 -3.38 -49.76 27.42
CA PRO A 273 -4.27 -49.82 26.22
C PRO A 273 -5.84 -49.64 26.52
N PRO A 274 -6.87 -50.24 25.82
CA PRO A 274 -8.06 -49.51 25.31
C PRO A 274 -9.48 -50.02 25.76
N ALA A 275 -10.55 -49.50 25.11
CA ALA A 275 -11.94 -50.00 24.94
C ALA A 275 -13.02 -49.55 25.96
N PRO A 276 -14.34 -49.59 25.64
CA PRO A 276 -15.03 -50.04 24.41
C PRO A 276 -15.58 -48.94 23.50
#